data_AF-A0A958RCY4-F1
#
_entry.id   AF-A0A958RCY4-F1
#
_cell.length_a   1.000
_cell.length_b   1.000
_cell.length_c   1.000
_cell.angle_alpha   90.00
_cell.angle_beta   90.00
_cell.angle_gamma   90.00
#
_symmetry.space_group_name_H-M   'P 1'
#
loop_
_entity.id
_entity.type
_entity.pdbx_description
1 polymer ?
#
loop_
_entity_poly.entity_id
_entity_poly.type
_entity_poly.pdbx_seq_one_letter_code
_entity_poly.pdbx_strand_id
1 'polypeptide(L)' 'ILNGRKSYFELVQKTDELQEVITKWKLLSNLASFKDGKLFLIVPHGNLAFTNRILDNYSIQAEVIKF' A
#
# COMPACT_ATOMS: atom_id res chain seq x y z
N ILE A 1 -5.07 13.49 6.90
CA ILE A 1 -6.23 14.06 6.15
C ILE A 1 -5.76 15.35 5.53
N LEU A 2 -5.86 15.49 4.21
CA LEU A 2 -5.46 16.69 3.47
C LEU A 2 -6.68 17.14 2.66
N ASN A 3 -7.19 18.35 2.89
CA ASN A 3 -8.33 18.92 2.14
C ASN A 3 -9.56 17.99 2.05
N GLY A 4 -9.92 17.33 3.16
CA GLY A 4 -11.06 16.39 3.22
C GLY A 4 -10.77 14.99 2.64
N ARG A 5 -9.61 14.80 2.00
CA ARG A 5 -9.17 13.50 1.47
C ARG A 5 -8.52 12.66 2.58
N LYS A 6 -8.94 11.40 2.69
CA LYS A 6 -8.35 10.43 3.63
C LYS A 6 -7.36 9.55 2.88
N SER A 7 -6.09 9.76 3.17
CA SER A 7 -5.00 8.90 2.69
C SER A 7 -4.46 8.07 3.83
N TYR A 8 -3.89 6.93 3.49
CA TYR A 8 -3.29 5.97 4.43
C TYR A 8 -1.85 5.74 4.03
N PHE A 9 -1.01 5.33 4.98
CA PHE A 9 0.35 4.96 4.69
C PHE A 9 0.75 3.71 5.48
N GLU A 10 1.73 2.98 4.95
CA GLU A 10 2.33 1.83 5.63
C GLU A 10 3.81 1.75 5.32
N LEU A 11 4.61 1.45 6.35
CA LEU A 11 6.01 1.08 6.20
C LEU A 11 6.08 -0.40 5.82
N VAL A 12 6.63 -0.71 4.66
CA VAL A 12 6.63 -2.08 4.15
C VAL A 12 7.76 -2.90 4.76
N GLN A 13 7.38 -4.00 5.39
CA GLN A 13 8.27 -5.05 5.84
C GLN A 13 7.94 -6.34 5.10
N LYS A 14 8.96 -6.97 4.51
CA LYS A 14 8.80 -8.29 3.89
C LYS A 14 8.40 -9.30 4.97
N THR A 15 7.36 -10.08 4.69
CA THR A 15 6.83 -11.12 5.58
C THR A 15 6.37 -12.33 4.75
N ASP A 16 6.29 -13.49 5.41
CA ASP A 16 5.72 -14.71 4.85
C ASP A 16 4.18 -14.75 4.99
N GLU A 17 3.60 -13.88 5.81
CA GLU A 17 2.15 -13.72 6.03
C GLU A 17 1.49 -12.91 4.89
N LEU A 18 1.64 -13.37 3.64
CA LEU A 18 1.22 -12.64 2.44
C LEU A 18 -0.26 -12.25 2.47
N GLN A 19 -1.13 -13.17 2.93
CA GLN A 19 -2.58 -12.96 2.91
C GLN A 19 -3.00 -11.77 3.79
N GLU A 20 -2.34 -11.58 4.94
CA GLU A 20 -2.62 -10.45 5.82
C GLU A 20 -2.26 -9.13 5.14
N VAL A 21 -1.04 -9.05 4.57
CA VAL A 21 -0.56 -7.86 3.85
C VAL A 21 -1.48 -7.53 2.68
N ILE A 22 -1.84 -8.51 1.86
CA ILE A 22 -2.73 -8.32 0.71
C ILE A 22 -4.10 -7.80 1.17
N THR A 23 -4.66 -8.40 2.22
CA THR A 23 -5.99 -8.03 2.74
C THR A 23 -5.97 -6.61 3.29
N LYS A 24 -4.95 -6.27 4.09
CA LYS A 24 -4.75 -4.95 4.66
C LYS A 24 -4.60 -3.89 3.58
N TRP A 25 -3.72 -4.11 2.61
CA TRP A 25 -3.47 -3.13 1.55
C TRP A 25 -4.69 -2.93 0.64
N LYS A 26 -5.44 -4.00 0.32
CA LYS A 26 -6.72 -3.87 -0.39
C LYS A 26 -7.71 -3.01 0.38
N LEU A 27 -7.86 -3.26 1.69
CA LEU A 27 -8.75 -2.48 2.54
C LEU A 27 -8.34 -1.00 2.56
N LEU A 28 -7.07 -0.70 2.81
CA LEU A 28 -6.57 0.68 2.89
C LEU A 28 -6.69 1.40 1.54
N SER A 29 -6.36 0.73 0.44
CA SER A 29 -6.51 1.24 -0.92
C SER A 29 -7.98 1.60 -1.21
N ASN A 30 -8.92 0.73 -0.85
CA ASN A 30 -10.35 0.97 -1.06
C ASN A 30 -10.90 2.09 -0.16
N LEU A 31 -10.48 2.15 1.10
CA LEU A 31 -10.88 3.24 2.00
C LEU A 31 -10.35 4.58 1.53
N ALA A 32 -9.13 4.61 0.97
CA ALA A 32 -8.54 5.81 0.40
C ALA A 32 -9.34 6.29 -0.81
N SER A 33 -9.66 5.38 -1.74
CA SER A 33 -10.36 5.71 -2.98
C SER A 33 -11.76 6.28 -2.73
N PHE A 34 -12.49 5.81 -1.71
CA PHE A 34 -13.80 6.36 -1.33
C PHE A 34 -13.78 7.83 -0.88
N LYS A 35 -12.60 8.40 -0.58
CA LYS A 35 -12.44 9.79 -0.15
C LYS A 35 -11.44 10.55 -1.03
N ASP A 36 -11.29 10.12 -2.30
CA ASP A 36 -10.32 10.68 -3.26
C ASP A 36 -8.89 10.77 -2.69
N GLY A 37 -8.55 9.90 -1.74
CA GLY A 37 -7.24 9.77 -1.15
C GLY A 37 -6.42 8.68 -1.81
N LYS A 38 -5.22 8.44 -1.28
CA LYS A 38 -4.30 7.42 -1.78
C LYS A 38 -3.76 6.55 -0.64
N LEU A 39 -3.33 5.34 -0.99
CA LEU A 39 -2.47 4.53 -0.14
C LEU A 39 -1.01 4.82 -0.50
N PHE A 40 -0.19 5.15 0.48
CA PHE A 40 1.26 5.34 0.32
C PHE A 40 2.01 4.17 0.96
N LEU A 41 2.78 3.44 0.17
CA LEU A 41 3.66 2.39 0.68
C LEU A 41 5.08 2.95 0.74
N ILE A 42 5.60 3.07 1.95
CA ILE A 42 6.95 3.54 2.21
C ILE A 42 7.84 2.29 2.26
N VAL A 43 8.72 2.13 1.28
CA VAL A 43 9.39 0.86 0.99
C VAL A 43 10.91 1.00 1.12
N PRO A 44 11.53 0.28 2.07
CA PRO A 44 12.99 0.14 2.10
C PRO A 44 13.50 -0.52 0.81
N HIS A 45 14.67 -0.11 0.32
CA HIS A 45 15.26 -0.64 -0.91
C HIS A 45 15.21 -2.18 -1.05
N GLY A 46 15.48 -2.95 0.02
CA GLY A 46 15.45 -4.41 0.01
C GLY A 46 14.06 -5.06 -0.18
N ASN A 47 12.98 -4.29 0.00
CA ASN A 47 11.60 -4.78 -0.03
C ASN A 47 10.87 -4.41 -1.34
N LEU A 48 11.49 -3.68 -2.26
CA LEU A 48 10.83 -3.18 -3.47
C LEU A 48 10.27 -4.29 -4.37
N ALA A 49 11.05 -5.35 -4.59
CA ALA A 49 10.60 -6.48 -5.40
C ALA A 49 9.42 -7.21 -4.77
N PHE A 50 9.41 -7.35 -3.43
CA PHE A 50 8.30 -7.92 -2.68
C PHE A 50 7.03 -7.06 -2.85
N THR A 51 7.16 -5.74 -2.67
CA THR A 51 6.04 -4.80 -2.83
C THR A 51 5.45 -4.84 -4.23
N ASN A 52 6.28 -4.70 -5.27
CA ASN A 52 5.82 -4.67 -6.66
C ASN A 52 5.09 -5.97 -7.02
N ARG A 53 5.65 -7.12 -6.64
CA ARG A 53 5.00 -8.42 -6.87
C ARG A 53 3.59 -8.48 -6.28
N ILE A 54 3.35 -7.88 -5.11
CA ILE A 54 2.01 -7.85 -4.51
C ILE A 54 1.10 -6.87 -5.28
N LEU A 55 1.57 -5.66 -5.58
CA LEU A 55 0.77 -4.66 -6.30
C LEU A 55 0.35 -5.17 -7.68
N ASP A 56 1.27 -5.79 -8.42
CA ASP A 56 1.06 -6.30 -9.78
C ASP A 56 0.08 -7.49 -9.82
N ASN A 57 0.15 -8.40 -8.84
CA ASN A 57 -0.68 -9.61 -8.83
C ASN A 57 -2.09 -9.40 -8.27
N TYR A 58 -2.30 -8.36 -7.45
CA TYR A 58 -3.55 -8.20 -6.70
C TYR A 58 -4.29 -6.89 -7.00
N SER A 59 -3.87 -6.13 -8.02
CA SER A 59 -4.50 -4.89 -8.50
C SER A 59 -4.75 -3.88 -7.39
N ILE A 60 -3.77 -3.71 -6.51
CA ILE A 60 -3.85 -2.78 -5.38
C ILE A 60 -3.30 -1.42 -5.83
N GLN A 61 -4.09 -0.36 -5.69
CA GLN A 61 -3.66 0.99 -6.06
C GLN A 61 -2.90 1.63 -4.89
N ALA A 62 -1.60 1.85 -5.08
CA ALA A 62 -0.76 2.49 -4.09
C ALA A 62 0.37 3.32 -4.73
N GLU A 63 0.78 4.38 -4.06
CA GLU A 63 1.96 5.17 -4.38
C GLU A 63 3.16 4.62 -3.62
N VAL A 64 4.20 4.21 -4.34
CA VAL A 64 5.42 3.66 -3.73
C VAL A 64 6.44 4.78 -3.49
N ILE A 65 6.75 5.02 -2.22
CA ILE A 65 7.80 5.95 -1.78
C ILE A 65 9.01 5.13 -1.35
N LYS A 66 10.13 5.29 -2.06
CA LYS A 66 11.38 4.56 -1.80
C LYS A 66 12.26 5.35 -0.83
N PHE A 67 12.95 4.66 0.07
CA PHE A 67 13.99 5.23 0.94
C PHE A 67 15.03 4.18 1.36
#